data_AF-A0AAV2IP84-F1
#
_entry.id   AF-A0AAV2IP84-F1
#
_cell.length_a   1.000
_cell.length_b   1.000
_cell.length_c   1.000
_cell.angle_alpha   90.00
_cell.angle_beta   90.00
_cell.angle_gamma   90.00
#
_symmetry.space_group_name_H-M   'P 1'
#
loop_
_entity.id
_entity.type
_entity.pdbx_description
1 polymer ?
#
loop_
_entity_poly.entity_id
_entity_poly.type
_entity_poly.pdbx_seq_one_letter_code
_entity_poly.pdbx_strand_id
1 'polypeptide(L)'
;MCDRKREVDKAVASILARNKTQTQKRLQGFKIAKLYIDVGEFSKAQRSLTDYLIERSNEPLAHELMGEIYEAVGQPAEALDSFKRAYDYGGSRFQKLVKKIGDLYCEIGTDIQTLKFWLEQCDRFFPKSSTAVRIKARINNYTEARENQSTNDQVMDDLSLHIKLLDDLTDKGRWDKACEAAVTCNFETKFV
;
A
#
# COMPACT_ATOMS: atom_id res chain seq x y z
N MET A 1 -24.79 17.32 -17.91
CA MET A 1 -23.88 17.16 -16.73
C MET A 1 -23.52 18.51 -16.11
N CYS A 2 -23.42 19.60 -16.89
CA CYS A 2 -23.10 20.94 -16.39
C CYS A 2 -24.16 21.56 -15.47
N ASP A 3 -25.45 21.25 -15.63
CA ASP A 3 -26.50 21.89 -14.83
C ASP A 3 -26.47 21.46 -13.36
N ARG A 4 -26.28 20.16 -13.09
CA ARG A 4 -26.12 19.64 -11.73
C ARG A 4 -24.92 20.23 -10.99
N LYS A 5 -23.79 20.43 -11.69
CA LYS A 5 -22.61 21.10 -11.10
C LYS A 5 -22.91 22.54 -10.69
N ARG A 6 -23.60 23.29 -11.55
CA ARG A 6 -24.02 24.67 -11.26
C ARG A 6 -25.02 24.75 -10.11
N GLU A 7 -25.95 23.78 -10.02
CA GLU A 7 -26.88 23.67 -8.89
C GLU A 7 -26.14 23.42 -7.57
N VAL A 8 -25.16 22.51 -7.57
CA VAL A 8 -24.30 22.27 -6.40
C VAL A 8 -23.52 23.52 -6.02
N ASP A 9 -22.88 24.20 -6.97
CA ASP A 9 -22.15 25.45 -6.69
C ASP A 9 -23.08 26.53 -6.08
N LYS A 10 -24.31 26.67 -6.59
CA LYS A 10 -25.32 27.57 -6.01
C LYS A 10 -25.74 27.13 -4.60
N ALA A 11 -25.97 25.84 -4.40
CA ALA A 11 -26.32 25.29 -3.10
C ALA A 11 -25.22 25.56 -2.07
N VAL A 12 -23.96 25.31 -2.43
CA VAL A 12 -22.79 25.59 -1.60
C VAL A 12 -22.67 27.08 -1.29
N ALA A 13 -22.83 27.96 -2.27
CA ALA A 13 -22.85 29.41 -2.06
C ALA A 13 -23.94 29.83 -1.07
N SER A 14 -25.14 29.23 -1.16
CA SER A 14 -26.23 29.51 -0.23
C SER A 14 -25.93 29.04 1.21
N ILE A 15 -25.28 27.88 1.37
CA ILE A 15 -24.84 27.34 2.66
C ILE A 15 -23.79 28.26 3.29
N LEU A 16 -22.81 28.70 2.51
CA LEU A 16 -21.75 29.58 2.97
C LEU A 16 -22.25 30.99 3.30
N ALA A 17 -23.23 31.52 2.56
CA ALA A 17 -23.82 32.83 2.80
C ALA A 17 -24.65 32.90 4.09
N ARG A 18 -25.30 31.78 4.46
CA ARG A 18 -26.06 31.66 5.72
C ARG A 18 -25.16 31.67 6.95
N ASN A 19 -23.90 31.28 6.80
CA ASN A 19 -22.96 31.12 7.90
C ASN A 19 -22.08 32.36 8.02
N LYS A 20 -22.09 32.99 9.20
CA LYS A 20 -21.45 34.29 9.41
C LYS A 20 -19.96 34.16 9.73
N THR A 21 -19.60 33.16 10.54
CA THR A 21 -18.20 32.97 10.97
C THR A 21 -17.46 31.96 10.10
N GLN A 22 -16.14 32.10 10.02
CA GLN A 22 -15.30 31.16 9.28
C GLN A 22 -15.40 29.74 9.85
N THR A 23 -15.44 29.60 11.17
CA THR A 23 -15.66 28.32 11.85
C THR A 23 -16.99 27.67 11.44
N GLN A 24 -18.09 28.43 11.40
CA GLN A 24 -19.38 27.90 10.95
C GLN A 24 -19.35 27.45 9.50
N LYS A 25 -18.63 28.17 8.62
CA LYS A 25 -18.44 27.77 7.22
C LYS A 25 -17.66 26.46 7.13
N ARG A 26 -16.55 26.34 7.85
CA ARG A 26 -15.72 25.12 7.92
C ARG A 26 -16.50 23.91 8.45
N LEU A 27 -17.37 24.10 9.46
CA LEU A 27 -18.24 23.03 9.97
C LEU A 27 -19.24 22.50 8.94
N GLN A 28 -19.56 23.25 7.88
CA GLN A 28 -20.36 22.75 6.76
C GLN A 28 -19.53 22.00 5.71
N GLY A 29 -18.21 22.02 5.82
CA GLY A 29 -17.28 21.44 4.86
C GLY A 29 -17.57 19.97 4.57
N PHE A 30 -17.96 19.17 5.57
CA PHE A 30 -18.39 17.79 5.37
C PHE A 30 -19.61 17.65 4.45
N LYS A 31 -20.64 18.48 4.66
CA LYS A 31 -21.86 18.47 3.82
C LYS A 31 -21.54 18.96 2.40
N ILE A 32 -20.74 20.00 2.29
CA ILE A 32 -20.29 20.56 1.01
C ILE A 32 -19.46 19.53 0.24
N ALA A 33 -18.57 18.80 0.90
CA ALA A 33 -17.76 17.75 0.29
C ALA A 33 -18.61 16.65 -0.32
N LYS A 34 -19.65 16.18 0.37
CA LYS A 34 -20.59 15.18 -0.17
C LYS A 34 -21.28 15.67 -1.46
N LEU A 35 -21.78 16.90 -1.47
CA LEU A 35 -22.40 17.48 -2.67
C LEU A 35 -21.44 17.53 -3.86
N TYR A 36 -20.16 17.83 -3.61
CA TYR A 36 -19.14 17.85 -4.65
C TYR A 36 -18.75 16.46 -5.15
N ILE A 37 -18.71 15.45 -4.27
CA ILE A 37 -18.50 14.05 -4.66
C ILE A 37 -19.61 13.56 -5.58
N ASP A 38 -20.87 13.90 -5.27
CA ASP A 38 -22.05 13.50 -6.07
C ASP A 38 -21.97 14.00 -7.53
N VAL A 39 -21.26 15.10 -7.78
CA VAL A 39 -21.04 15.66 -9.12
C VAL A 39 -19.66 15.35 -9.70
N GLY A 40 -18.85 14.55 -9.01
CA GLY A 40 -17.49 14.14 -9.41
C GLY A 40 -16.44 15.25 -9.30
N GLU A 41 -16.69 16.30 -8.52
CA GLU A 41 -15.76 17.42 -8.30
C GLU A 41 -14.86 17.16 -7.08
N PHE A 42 -14.00 16.15 -7.19
CA PHE A 42 -13.19 15.65 -6.08
C PHE A 42 -12.22 16.71 -5.50
N SER A 43 -11.64 17.58 -6.34
CA SER A 43 -10.72 18.64 -5.86
C SER A 43 -11.42 19.67 -4.97
N LYS A 44 -12.67 20.04 -5.29
CA LYS A 44 -13.46 20.95 -4.44
C LYS A 44 -13.93 20.26 -3.17
N ALA A 45 -14.28 18.97 -3.27
CA ALA A 45 -14.65 18.15 -2.13
C ALA A 45 -13.50 18.06 -1.12
N GLN A 46 -12.29 17.75 -1.61
CA GLN A 46 -11.08 17.64 -0.79
C GLN A 46 -10.82 18.92 0.01
N ARG A 47 -10.79 20.09 -0.65
CA ARG A 47 -10.59 21.38 0.03
C ARG A 47 -11.62 21.63 1.12
N SER A 48 -12.89 21.39 0.81
CA SER A 48 -13.99 21.60 1.75
C SER A 48 -13.89 20.66 2.97
N LEU A 49 -13.42 19.44 2.75
CA LEU A 49 -13.24 18.44 3.80
C LEU A 49 -11.99 18.71 4.64
N THR A 50 -10.90 19.19 4.04
CA THR A 50 -9.71 19.66 4.78
C THR A 50 -10.07 20.80 5.72
N ASP A 51 -10.83 21.79 5.23
CA ASP A 51 -11.34 22.88 6.05
C ASP A 51 -12.19 22.40 7.24
N TYR A 52 -12.99 21.35 7.04
CA TYR A 52 -13.76 20.72 8.12
C TYR A 52 -12.86 20.02 9.14
N LEU A 53 -11.85 19.28 8.69
CA LEU A 53 -10.92 18.57 9.56
C LEU A 53 -10.03 19.50 10.40
N ILE A 54 -9.84 20.77 9.99
CA ILE A 54 -9.20 21.78 10.85
C ILE A 54 -10.00 22.02 12.13
N GLU A 55 -11.33 22.06 12.03
CA GLU A 55 -12.21 22.29 13.18
C GLU A 55 -12.55 20.97 13.91
N ARG A 56 -12.61 19.85 13.19
CA ARG A 56 -12.92 18.52 13.72
C ARG A 56 -11.92 17.48 13.23
N SER A 57 -10.72 17.51 13.81
CA SER A 57 -9.61 16.63 13.40
C SER A 57 -9.84 15.15 13.67
N ASN A 58 -10.71 14.81 14.63
CA ASN A 58 -10.85 13.44 15.14
C ASN A 58 -12.14 12.76 14.65
N GLU A 59 -12.83 13.33 13.65
CA GLU A 59 -14.08 12.76 13.14
C GLU A 59 -13.78 11.59 12.18
N PRO A 60 -14.11 10.33 12.54
CA PRO A 60 -13.73 9.16 11.73
C PRO A 60 -14.38 9.15 10.34
N LEU A 61 -15.64 9.60 10.26
CA LEU A 61 -16.40 9.67 9.00
C LEU A 61 -15.79 10.67 8.01
N ALA A 62 -15.15 11.73 8.51
CA ALA A 62 -14.49 12.70 7.66
C ALA A 62 -13.19 12.13 7.06
N HIS A 63 -12.43 11.36 7.85
CA HIS A 63 -11.25 10.65 7.35
C HIS A 63 -11.63 9.53 6.36
N GLU A 64 -12.73 8.81 6.59
CA GLU A 64 -13.25 7.84 5.63
C GLU A 64 -13.60 8.49 4.29
N LEU A 65 -14.35 9.61 4.32
CA LEU A 65 -14.72 10.34 3.12
C LEU A 65 -13.49 10.89 2.38
N MET A 66 -12.45 11.30 3.12
CA MET A 66 -11.19 11.77 2.53
C MET A 66 -10.47 10.63 1.80
N GLY A 67 -10.45 9.43 2.39
CA GLY A 67 -9.89 8.24 1.73
C GLY A 67 -10.61 7.90 0.42
N GLU A 68 -11.95 7.99 0.41
CA GLU A 68 -12.75 7.76 -0.81
C GLU A 68 -12.46 8.80 -1.90
N ILE A 69 -12.26 10.08 -1.53
CA ILE A 69 -11.85 11.12 -2.46
C ILE A 69 -10.48 10.78 -3.06
N TYR A 70 -9.51 10.38 -2.25
CA TYR A 70 -8.17 10.02 -2.74
C TYR A 70 -8.17 8.77 -3.62
N GLU A 71 -8.99 7.75 -3.31
CA GLU A 71 -9.20 6.61 -4.22
C GLU A 71 -9.71 7.07 -5.58
N ALA A 72 -10.70 7.98 -5.60
CA ALA A 72 -11.28 8.50 -6.84
C ALA A 72 -10.32 9.38 -7.65
N VAL A 73 -9.39 10.07 -6.98
CA VAL A 73 -8.34 10.88 -7.62
C VAL A 73 -7.16 10.02 -8.12
N GLY A 74 -7.08 8.76 -7.68
CA GLY A 74 -5.97 7.86 -8.04
C GLY A 74 -4.73 8.05 -7.18
N GLN A 75 -4.91 8.45 -5.91
CA GLN A 75 -3.86 8.68 -4.92
C GLN A 75 -3.93 7.63 -3.80
N PRO A 76 -3.47 6.38 -4.05
CA PRO A 76 -3.67 5.28 -3.12
C PRO A 76 -2.90 5.44 -1.81
N ALA A 77 -1.74 6.11 -1.81
CA ALA A 77 -0.93 6.30 -0.61
C ALA A 77 -1.59 7.27 0.38
N GLU A 78 -2.16 8.35 -0.12
CA GLU A 78 -2.90 9.34 0.67
C GLU A 78 -4.27 8.78 1.13
N ALA A 79 -4.90 7.95 0.29
CA ALA A 79 -6.11 7.21 0.66
C ALA A 79 -5.84 6.27 1.85
N LEU A 80 -4.72 5.55 1.80
CA LEU A 80 -4.29 4.63 2.86
C LEU A 80 -4.11 5.34 4.19
N ASP A 81 -3.41 6.48 4.22
CA ASP A 81 -3.22 7.24 5.46
C ASP A 81 -4.56 7.75 6.02
N SER A 82 -5.45 8.20 5.15
CA SER A 82 -6.79 8.68 5.55
C SER A 82 -7.64 7.55 6.14
N PHE A 83 -7.67 6.37 5.51
CA PHE A 83 -8.43 5.23 6.03
C PHE A 83 -7.87 4.69 7.34
N LYS A 84 -6.54 4.72 7.52
CA LYS A 84 -5.92 4.36 8.80
C LYS A 84 -6.38 5.28 9.93
N ARG A 85 -6.32 6.60 9.73
CA ARG A 85 -6.83 7.57 10.72
C ARG A 85 -8.30 7.34 11.02
N ALA A 86 -9.12 7.06 10.01
CA ALA A 86 -10.53 6.72 10.20
C ALA A 86 -10.73 5.46 11.06
N TYR A 87 -9.92 4.42 10.82
CA TYR A 87 -9.93 3.21 11.63
C TYR A 87 -9.48 3.47 13.08
N ASP A 88 -8.42 4.25 13.28
CA ASP A 88 -7.88 4.57 14.60
C ASP A 88 -8.86 5.36 15.47
N TYR A 89 -9.51 6.39 14.90
CA TYR A 89 -10.53 7.17 15.63
C TYR A 89 -11.88 6.46 15.73
N GLY A 90 -12.22 5.63 14.75
CA GLY A 90 -13.52 5.00 14.61
C GLY A 90 -13.67 3.66 15.33
N GLY A 91 -12.54 2.99 15.60
CA GLY A 91 -12.47 1.68 16.24
C GLY A 91 -13.26 0.61 15.50
N SER A 92 -13.95 -0.25 16.26
CA SER A 92 -14.66 -1.43 15.75
C SER A 92 -15.72 -1.14 14.69
N ARG A 93 -16.33 0.06 14.69
CA ARG A 93 -17.34 0.45 13.69
C ARG A 93 -16.77 0.60 12.29
N PHE A 94 -15.46 0.82 12.18
CA PHE A 94 -14.76 1.03 10.92
C PHE A 94 -13.99 -0.22 10.48
N GLN A 95 -14.34 -1.39 11.02
CA GLN A 95 -13.75 -2.68 10.61
C GLN A 95 -13.81 -2.90 9.09
N LYS A 96 -14.84 -2.41 8.40
CA LYS A 96 -14.94 -2.49 6.93
C LYS A 96 -13.75 -1.85 6.20
N LEU A 97 -13.08 -0.87 6.81
CA LEU A 97 -11.89 -0.24 6.25
C LEU A 97 -10.67 -1.14 6.30
N VAL A 98 -10.62 -2.14 7.19
CA VAL A 98 -9.53 -3.13 7.25
C VAL A 98 -9.34 -3.81 5.89
N LYS A 99 -10.45 -4.11 5.20
CA LYS A 99 -10.43 -4.67 3.85
C LYS A 99 -9.82 -3.67 2.85
N LYS A 100 -10.30 -2.42 2.84
CA LYS A 100 -9.78 -1.37 1.94
C LYS A 100 -8.29 -1.11 2.17
N ILE A 101 -7.87 -0.99 3.42
CA ILE A 101 -6.48 -0.80 3.83
C ILE A 101 -5.61 -1.98 3.35
N GLY A 102 -6.08 -3.21 3.55
CA GLY A 102 -5.40 -4.40 3.09
C GLY A 102 -5.24 -4.47 1.55
N ASP A 103 -6.28 -4.09 0.82
CA ASP A 103 -6.26 -4.03 -0.64
C ASP A 103 -5.27 -2.96 -1.14
N LEU A 104 -5.29 -1.75 -0.55
CA LEU A 104 -4.35 -0.66 -0.86
C LEU A 104 -2.90 -1.05 -0.56
N TYR A 105 -2.65 -1.76 0.53
CA TYR A 105 -1.31 -2.26 0.85
C TYR A 105 -0.79 -3.28 -0.16
N CYS A 106 -1.68 -4.10 -0.72
CA CYS A 106 -1.31 -5.01 -1.81
C CYS A 106 -0.94 -4.25 -3.09
N GLU A 107 -1.54 -3.08 -3.32
CA GLU A 107 -1.32 -2.26 -4.52
C GLU A 107 -0.03 -1.43 -4.44
N ILE A 108 0.20 -0.73 -3.32
CA ILE A 108 1.37 0.15 -3.14
C ILE A 108 2.64 -0.68 -2.90
N GLY A 109 2.50 -1.84 -2.23
CA GLY A 109 3.63 -2.59 -1.71
C GLY A 109 4.16 -1.96 -0.42
N THR A 110 4.42 -2.78 0.59
CA THR A 110 4.92 -2.35 1.90
C THR A 110 5.77 -3.44 2.51
N ASP A 111 6.33 -3.18 3.69
CA ASP A 111 7.04 -4.17 4.47
C ASP A 111 6.17 -5.38 4.86
N ILE A 112 6.80 -6.55 4.89
CA ILE A 112 6.18 -7.84 5.20
C ILE A 112 5.55 -7.83 6.59
N GLN A 113 6.16 -7.16 7.58
CA GLN A 113 5.59 -7.09 8.92
C GLN A 113 4.27 -6.34 8.94
N THR A 114 4.18 -5.24 8.19
CA THR A 114 2.94 -4.47 8.05
C THR A 114 1.86 -5.31 7.36
N LEU A 115 2.21 -6.04 6.30
CA LEU A 115 1.27 -6.96 5.63
C LEU A 115 0.77 -8.05 6.59
N LYS A 116 1.65 -8.64 7.40
CA LYS A 116 1.27 -9.66 8.40
C LYS A 116 0.30 -9.09 9.44
N PHE A 117 0.55 -7.88 9.96
CA PHE A 117 -0.35 -7.22 10.89
C PHE A 117 -1.75 -7.03 10.29
N TRP A 118 -1.84 -6.49 9.07
CA TRP A 118 -3.14 -6.29 8.41
C TRP A 118 -3.82 -7.58 8.00
N LEU A 119 -3.05 -8.64 7.72
CA LEU A 119 -3.58 -9.99 7.50
C LEU A 119 -4.27 -10.52 8.75
N GLU A 120 -3.66 -10.39 9.93
CA GLU A 120 -4.26 -10.80 11.19
C GLU A 120 -5.56 -10.01 11.47
N GLN A 121 -5.56 -8.70 11.22
CA GLN A 121 -6.78 -7.90 11.35
C GLN A 121 -7.86 -8.34 10.34
N CYS A 122 -7.47 -8.64 9.10
CA CYS A 122 -8.40 -9.15 8.08
C CYS A 122 -9.01 -10.49 8.49
N ASP A 123 -8.19 -11.45 8.93
CA ASP A 123 -8.66 -12.78 9.34
C ASP A 123 -9.54 -12.70 10.59
N ARG A 124 -9.31 -11.72 11.49
CA ARG A 124 -10.14 -11.48 12.69
C ARG A 124 -11.54 -10.99 12.35
N PHE A 125 -11.68 -10.00 11.46
CA PHE A 125 -12.97 -9.36 11.16
C PHE A 125 -13.68 -9.97 9.94
N PHE A 126 -12.93 -10.49 8.98
CA PHE A 126 -13.42 -11.04 7.71
C PHE A 126 -12.71 -12.35 7.35
N PRO A 127 -13.01 -13.45 8.08
CA PRO A 127 -12.45 -14.76 7.75
C PRO A 127 -12.82 -15.13 6.30
N LYS A 128 -11.82 -15.54 5.50
CA LYS A 128 -11.94 -15.90 4.07
C LYS A 128 -12.19 -14.74 3.09
N SER A 129 -11.86 -13.51 3.47
CA SER A 129 -11.89 -12.38 2.50
C SER A 129 -10.89 -12.57 1.36
N SER A 130 -11.26 -12.15 0.14
CA SER A 130 -10.38 -12.10 -1.03
C SER A 130 -9.11 -11.28 -0.76
N THR A 131 -9.22 -10.24 0.08
CA THR A 131 -8.10 -9.39 0.49
C THR A 131 -7.08 -10.16 1.32
N ALA A 132 -7.53 -11.02 2.25
CA ALA A 132 -6.62 -11.84 3.05
C ALA A 132 -5.82 -12.82 2.18
N VAL A 133 -6.46 -13.39 1.14
CA VAL A 133 -5.79 -14.24 0.16
C VAL A 133 -4.75 -13.45 -0.65
N ARG A 134 -5.10 -12.23 -1.11
CA ARG A 134 -4.16 -11.35 -1.82
C ARG A 134 -2.94 -10.99 -0.96
N ILE A 135 -3.14 -10.63 0.31
CA ILE A 135 -2.05 -10.31 1.24
C ILE A 135 -1.15 -11.54 1.44
N LYS A 136 -1.74 -12.73 1.67
CA LYS A 136 -1.01 -14.00 1.80
C LYS A 136 -0.16 -14.29 0.57
N ALA A 137 -0.73 -14.17 -0.63
CA ALA A 137 0.00 -14.36 -1.88
C ALA A 137 1.18 -13.37 -2.00
N ARG A 138 0.98 -12.10 -1.64
CA ARG A 138 2.04 -11.10 -1.69
C ARG A 138 3.18 -11.44 -0.73
N ILE A 139 2.88 -11.85 0.51
CA ILE A 139 3.88 -12.28 1.48
C ILE A 139 4.68 -13.47 0.95
N ASN A 140 4.01 -14.46 0.35
CA ASN A 140 4.66 -15.65 -0.20
C ASN A 140 5.63 -15.29 -1.34
N ASN A 141 5.24 -14.38 -2.23
CA ASN A 141 6.12 -13.92 -3.30
C ASN A 141 7.38 -13.22 -2.75
N TYR A 142 7.27 -12.49 -1.63
CA TYR A 142 8.43 -11.89 -0.97
C TYR A 142 9.36 -12.94 -0.34
N THR A 143 8.82 -14.01 0.24
CA THR A 143 9.63 -15.09 0.85
C THR A 143 10.36 -15.90 -0.22
N GLU A 144 9.66 -16.28 -1.29
CA GLU A 144 10.25 -17.01 -2.42
C GLU A 144 11.36 -16.18 -3.10
N ALA A 145 11.14 -14.88 -3.30
CA ALA A 145 12.17 -13.99 -3.86
C ALA A 145 13.43 -13.93 -2.98
N ARG A 146 13.27 -13.94 -1.65
CA ARG A 146 14.39 -13.93 -0.70
C ARG A 146 15.15 -15.25 -0.67
N GLU A 147 14.44 -16.37 -0.75
CA GLU A 147 15.04 -17.71 -0.80
C GLU A 147 15.83 -17.90 -2.11
N ASN A 148 15.27 -17.46 -3.24
CA ASN A 148 15.96 -17.47 -4.54
C ASN A 148 17.19 -16.56 -4.57
N GLN A 149 17.13 -15.42 -3.86
CA GLN A 149 18.29 -14.55 -3.74
C GLN A 149 19.39 -15.17 -2.86
N SER A 150 19.03 -15.76 -1.72
CA SER A 150 19.99 -16.42 -0.83
C SER A 150 20.65 -17.64 -1.47
N THR A 151 19.93 -18.40 -2.28
CA THR A 151 20.49 -19.55 -3.01
C THR A 151 21.43 -19.09 -4.12
N ASN A 152 21.08 -18.05 -4.86
CA ASN A 152 21.98 -17.45 -5.85
C ASN A 152 23.26 -16.90 -5.20
N ASP A 153 23.16 -16.18 -4.08
CA ASP A 153 24.32 -15.65 -3.37
C ASP A 153 25.26 -16.78 -2.89
N GLN A 154 24.70 -17.87 -2.35
CA GLN A 154 25.48 -19.05 -1.95
C GLN A 154 26.19 -19.72 -3.14
N VAL A 155 25.50 -19.88 -4.26
CA VAL A 155 26.08 -20.45 -5.49
C VAL A 155 27.20 -19.54 -6.03
N MET A 156 27.01 -18.22 -5.98
CA MET A 156 28.03 -17.25 -6.43
C MET A 156 29.27 -17.25 -5.55
N ASP A 157 29.12 -17.38 -4.23
CA ASP A 157 30.25 -17.51 -3.29
C ASP A 157 31.04 -18.80 -3.54
N ASP A 158 30.34 -19.93 -3.76
CA ASP A 158 30.96 -21.23 -4.00
C ASP A 158 31.74 -21.27 -5.34
N LEU A 159 31.16 -20.71 -6.41
CA LEU A 159 31.87 -20.54 -7.68
C LEU A 159 33.12 -19.64 -7.54
N SER A 160 33.00 -18.55 -6.78
CA SER A 160 34.11 -17.61 -6.58
C SER A 160 35.27 -18.27 -5.81
N LEU A 161 34.97 -19.14 -4.85
CA LEU A 161 35.97 -19.92 -4.13
C LEU A 161 36.65 -20.93 -5.07
N HIS A 162 35.87 -21.58 -5.92
CA HIS A 162 36.39 -22.58 -6.85
C HIS A 162 37.29 -21.97 -7.93
N ILE A 163 36.92 -20.81 -8.49
CA ILE A 163 37.76 -20.07 -9.45
C ILE A 163 39.11 -19.72 -8.81
N LYS A 164 39.12 -19.21 -7.58
CA LYS A 164 40.37 -18.89 -6.86
C LYS A 164 41.25 -20.13 -6.62
N LEU A 165 40.63 -21.28 -6.32
CA LEU A 165 41.37 -22.54 -6.15
C LEU A 165 42.01 -22.98 -7.47
N LEU A 166 41.28 -22.87 -8.58
CA LEU A 166 41.80 -23.18 -9.92
C LEU A 166 42.98 -22.27 -10.27
N ASP A 167 42.85 -20.96 -10.05
CA ASP A 167 43.92 -19.97 -10.29
C ASP A 167 45.20 -20.31 -9.49
N ASP A 168 45.09 -20.61 -8.19
CA ASP A 168 46.24 -20.99 -7.34
C ASP A 168 46.89 -22.32 -7.78
N LEU A 169 46.10 -23.28 -8.25
CA LEU A 169 46.62 -24.56 -8.76
C LEU A 169 47.33 -24.39 -10.11
N THR A 170 46.85 -23.50 -10.98
CA THR A 170 47.52 -23.14 -12.23
C THR A 170 48.80 -22.35 -11.99
N ASP A 171 48.82 -21.41 -11.05
CA ASP A 171 50.02 -20.63 -10.70
C ASP A 171 51.13 -21.51 -10.12
N LYS A 172 50.77 -22.57 -9.38
CA LYS A 172 51.71 -23.56 -8.84
C LYS A 172 52.14 -24.64 -9.86
N GLY A 173 51.69 -24.55 -11.11
CA GLY A 173 52.03 -25.49 -12.19
C GLY A 173 51.48 -26.91 -12.00
N ARG A 174 50.43 -27.09 -11.17
CA ARG A 174 49.82 -28.39 -10.88
C ARG A 174 48.61 -28.64 -11.79
N TRP A 175 48.86 -28.69 -13.09
CA TRP A 175 47.85 -28.77 -14.14
C TRP A 175 46.93 -30.00 -14.03
N ASP A 176 47.46 -31.17 -13.64
CA ASP A 176 46.67 -32.40 -13.51
C ASP A 176 45.55 -32.27 -12.48
N LYS A 177 45.85 -31.64 -11.34
CA LYS A 177 44.88 -31.46 -10.24
C LYS A 177 43.93 -30.29 -10.47
N ALA A 178 44.37 -29.28 -11.21
CA ALA A 178 43.47 -28.22 -11.70
C ALA A 178 42.43 -28.80 -12.66
N CYS A 179 42.84 -29.71 -13.55
CA CYS A 179 41.92 -30.40 -14.46
C CYS A 179 40.93 -31.28 -13.69
N GLU A 180 41.37 -32.08 -12.73
CA GLU A 180 40.47 -32.88 -11.89
C GLU A 180 39.45 -32.02 -11.13
N ALA A 181 39.91 -30.91 -10.53
CA ALA A 181 39.03 -29.97 -9.81
C ALA A 181 38.00 -29.32 -10.74
N ALA A 182 38.41 -28.92 -11.96
CA ALA A 182 37.50 -28.35 -12.96
C ALA A 182 36.45 -29.36 -13.44
N VAL A 183 36.81 -30.63 -13.61
CA VAL A 183 35.85 -31.69 -13.98
C VAL A 183 34.82 -31.92 -12.87
N THR A 184 35.23 -31.89 -11.59
CA THR A 184 34.28 -32.01 -10.48
C THR A 184 33.33 -30.83 -10.35
N CYS A 185 33.68 -29.67 -10.92
CA CYS A 185 32.86 -28.46 -10.86
C CYS A 185 31.84 -28.33 -12.01
N ASN A 186 31.92 -29.19 -13.03
CA ASN A 186 30.96 -29.22 -14.12
C ASN A 186 29.65 -29.85 -13.61
N PHE A 187 28.87 -29.00 -12.94
CA PHE A 187 27.46 -29.12 -12.60
C PHE A 187 26.79 -30.45 -12.96
N GLU A 188 26.55 -31.29 -11.95
CA GLU A 188 25.23 -31.91 -11.82
C GLU A 188 24.20 -30.76 -11.77
N THR A 189 23.83 -30.27 -12.95
CA THR A 189 22.82 -29.26 -13.19
C THR A 189 21.48 -29.85 -12.79
N LYS A 190 21.15 -29.81 -11.49
CA LYS A 190 19.77 -29.90 -11.02
C LYS A 190 19.07 -28.58 -11.34
N PHE A 191 18.81 -28.35 -12.62
CA PHE A 191 17.69 -27.54 -13.04
C PHE A 191 16.45 -28.43 -12.93
N VAL A 192 15.76 -28.35 -11.79
CA VAL A 192 14.33 -28.70 -11.65
C VAL A 192 13.67 -27.59 -10.87
#